data_AF-A0A969KHV1-F1
#
_entry.id   AF-A0A969KHV1-F1
#
_cell.length_a   1.000
_cell.length_b   1.000
_cell.length_c   1.000
_cell.angle_alpha   90.00
_cell.angle_beta   90.00
_cell.angle_gamma   90.00
#
_symmetry.space_group_name_H-M   'P 1'
#
loop_
_entity.id
_entity.type
_entity.pdbx_description
1 polymer ?
#
loop_
_entity_poly.entity_id
_entity_poly.type
_entity_poly.pdbx_seq_one_letter_code
_entity_poly.pdbx_strand_id
1 'polypeptide(L)'
;MALQNGVKRLLHVSSIAAIGRSKETPNVNEKVMFSRSPMNSKYAISKFQGEQEAWRGNAEGLEVVAVNPSVIIGSGFWEHGTNGFFNQIWKI
;
A
#
# COMPACT_ATOMS: atom_id res chain seq x y z
N MET A 1 -19.34 -6.67 -2.51
CA MET A 1 -19.28 -8.13 -2.77
C MET A 1 -18.89 -8.93 -1.53
N ALA A 2 -17.73 -8.71 -0.89
CA ALA A 2 -17.29 -9.54 0.25
C ALA A 2 -18.32 -9.60 1.40
N LEU A 3 -18.83 -8.45 1.84
CA LEU A 3 -19.85 -8.35 2.89
C LEU A 3 -21.14 -9.11 2.52
N GLN A 4 -21.64 -8.92 1.31
CA GLN A 4 -22.85 -9.60 0.80
C GLN A 4 -22.69 -11.12 0.68
N ASN A 5 -21.46 -11.61 0.52
CA ASN A 5 -21.16 -13.04 0.40
C ASN A 5 -20.82 -13.69 1.75
N GLY A 6 -20.98 -12.97 2.87
CA GLY A 6 -20.69 -13.53 4.20
C GLY A 6 -19.21 -13.85 4.43
N VAL A 7 -18.30 -13.15 3.75
CA VAL A 7 -16.85 -13.30 4.00
C VAL A 7 -16.58 -12.90 5.45
N LYS A 8 -15.96 -13.82 6.20
CA LYS A 8 -15.69 -13.60 7.64
C LYS A 8 -14.65 -12.52 7.87
N ARG A 9 -13.57 -12.53 7.08
CA ARG A 9 -12.41 -11.62 7.23
C ARG A 9 -11.86 -11.23 5.87
N LEU A 10 -11.57 -9.95 5.69
CA LEU A 10 -10.94 -9.40 4.51
C LEU A 10 -9.58 -8.80 4.86
N LEU A 11 -8.54 -9.25 4.17
CA LEU A 11 -7.21 -8.64 4.24
C LEU A 11 -6.99 -7.79 2.99
N HIS A 12 -6.83 -6.48 3.19
CA HIS A 12 -6.50 -5.55 2.12
C HIS A 12 -4.99 -5.33 2.05
N VAL A 13 -4.37 -5.72 0.93
CA VAL A 13 -2.94 -5.47 0.69
C VAL A 13 -2.75 -4.08 0.08
N SER A 14 -2.49 -3.11 0.94
CA SER A 14 -2.19 -1.73 0.58
C SER A 14 -0.70 -1.57 0.22
N SER A 15 -0.06 -0.49 0.65
CA SER A 15 1.38 -0.21 0.54
C SER A 15 1.74 0.95 1.47
N ILE A 16 3.01 1.08 1.85
CA ILE A 16 3.54 2.31 2.46
C ILE A 16 3.27 3.56 1.60
N ALA A 17 2.98 3.40 0.30
CA ALA A 17 2.60 4.50 -0.58
C ALA A 17 1.28 5.19 -0.18
N ALA A 18 0.39 4.49 0.54
CA ALA A 18 -0.87 5.02 1.07
C ALA A 18 -0.72 5.73 2.43
N ILE A 19 0.47 5.69 3.03
CA ILE A 19 0.78 6.41 4.27
C ILE A 19 1.27 7.82 3.94
N GLY A 20 0.88 8.81 4.76
CA GLY A 20 1.35 10.18 4.61
C GLY A 20 2.86 10.31 4.78
N ARG A 21 3.45 11.30 4.11
CA ARG A 21 4.88 11.58 4.15
C ARG A 21 5.12 13.08 4.16
N SER A 22 6.03 13.53 5.00
CA SER A 22 6.52 14.92 5.05
C SER A 22 8.04 14.90 5.15
N LYS A 23 8.70 15.92 4.61
CA LYS A 23 10.16 16.12 4.77
C LYS A 23 10.56 16.30 6.24
N GLU A 24 9.63 16.76 7.06
CA GLU A 24 9.82 17.00 8.49
C GLU A 24 9.67 15.74 9.33
N THR A 25 9.16 14.64 8.75
CA THR A 25 8.83 13.41 9.48
C THR A 25 9.57 12.22 8.85
N PRO A 26 10.86 12.02 9.18
CA PRO A 26 11.67 10.97 8.56
C PRO A 26 11.20 9.55 8.94
N ASN A 27 10.59 9.40 10.11
CA ASN A 27 10.00 8.15 10.57
C ASN A 27 8.48 8.26 10.55
N VAL A 28 7.83 7.47 9.71
CA VAL A 28 6.37 7.43 9.57
C VAL A 28 5.81 6.14 10.15
N ASN A 29 4.55 6.19 10.56
CA ASN A 29 3.75 5.04 10.99
C ASN A 29 2.33 5.19 10.48
N GLU A 30 1.47 4.22 10.78
CA GLU A 30 0.08 4.12 10.32
C GLU A 30 -0.81 5.26 10.82
N LYS A 31 -0.36 6.04 11.83
CA LYS A 31 -1.08 7.21 12.32
C LYS A 31 -0.86 8.45 11.46
N VAL A 32 0.11 8.42 10.55
CA VAL A 32 0.41 9.56 9.67
C VAL A 32 -0.60 9.61 8.53
N MET A 33 -1.47 10.63 8.59
CA MET A 33 -2.56 10.80 7.64
C MET A 33 -2.05 11.07 6.22
N PHE A 34 -2.65 10.38 5.25
CA PHE A 34 -2.42 10.66 3.84
C PHE A 34 -2.88 12.07 3.49
N SER A 35 -1.97 12.92 3.00
CA SER A 35 -2.28 14.26 2.52
C SER A 35 -2.25 14.29 1.00
N ARG A 36 -3.17 15.05 0.39
CA ARG A 36 -3.13 15.29 -1.05
C ARG A 36 -1.94 16.19 -1.36
N SER A 37 -1.02 15.68 -2.18
CA SER A 37 0.15 16.41 -2.64
C SER A 37 0.33 16.20 -4.14
N PRO A 38 0.81 17.21 -4.90
CA PRO A 38 1.23 17.02 -6.28
C PRO A 38 2.30 15.92 -6.45
N MET A 39 3.02 15.58 -5.38
CA MET A 39 4.04 14.53 -5.36
C MET A 39 3.47 13.10 -5.25
N ASN A 40 2.16 12.96 -5.02
CA ASN A 40 1.54 11.65 -4.92
C ASN A 40 1.39 11.04 -6.32
N SER A 41 2.01 9.88 -6.51
CA SER A 41 1.84 9.12 -7.75
C SER A 41 0.40 8.62 -7.91
N LYS A 42 -0.02 8.34 -9.14
CA LYS A 42 -1.32 7.68 -9.41
C LYS A 42 -1.46 6.36 -8.64
N TYR A 43 -0.35 5.62 -8.48
CA TYR A 43 -0.28 4.41 -7.66
C TYR A 43 -0.54 4.68 -6.17
N ALA A 44 0.07 5.73 -5.60
CA ALA A 44 -0.18 6.10 -4.20
C ALA A 44 -1.66 6.46 -3.98
N ILE A 45 -2.25 7.21 -4.92
CA ILE A 45 -3.67 7.57 -4.87
C ILE A 45 -4.56 6.33 -4.95
N SER A 46 -4.29 5.40 -5.87
CA SER A 46 -5.11 4.19 -6.02
C SER A 46 -5.01 3.28 -4.79
N LYS A 47 -3.83 3.14 -4.19
CA LYS A 47 -3.65 2.39 -2.94
C LYS A 47 -4.39 3.03 -1.77
N PHE A 48 -4.29 4.35 -1.62
CA PHE A 48 -5.03 5.08 -0.59
C PHE A 48 -6.54 4.92 -0.76
N GLN A 49 -7.08 5.13 -1.97
CA GLN A 49 -8.51 4.99 -2.23
C GLN A 49 -9.04 3.57 -2.04
N GLY A 50 -8.27 2.56 -2.47
CA GLY A 50 -8.62 1.16 -2.22
C GLY A 50 -8.67 0.82 -0.74
N GLU A 51 -7.77 1.39 0.06
CA GLU A 51 -7.77 1.22 1.50
C GLU A 51 -8.98 1.93 2.16
N GLN A 52 -9.37 3.12 1.70
CA GLN A 52 -10.59 3.80 2.15
C GLN A 52 -11.85 2.95 1.90
N GLU A 53 -11.94 2.27 0.77
CA GLU A 53 -13.06 1.35 0.49
C GLU A 53 -13.06 0.12 1.40
N ALA A 54 -11.87 -0.40 1.76
CA ALA A 54 -11.76 -1.46 2.75
C ALA A 54 -12.27 -0.99 4.12
N TRP A 55 -11.90 0.22 4.54
CA TRP A 55 -12.38 0.82 5.79
C TRP A 55 -13.87 1.15 5.77
N ARG A 56 -14.43 1.54 4.62
CA ARG A 56 -15.89 1.65 4.45
C ARG A 56 -16.56 0.30 4.66
N GLY A 57 -16.02 -0.77 4.08
CA GLY A 57 -16.50 -2.14 4.33
C GLY A 57 -16.47 -2.50 5.81
N ASN A 58 -15.43 -2.06 6.54
CA ASN A 58 -15.36 -2.23 7.99
C ASN A 58 -16.47 -1.50 8.75
N ALA A 59 -16.72 -0.23 8.39
CA ALA A 59 -17.82 0.55 8.95
C ALA A 59 -19.20 -0.07 8.67
N GLU A 60 -19.32 -0.87 7.60
CA GLU A 60 -20.54 -1.61 7.23
C GLU A 60 -20.63 -3.01 7.88
N GLY A 61 -19.69 -3.37 8.76
CA GLY A 61 -19.72 -4.62 9.53
C GLY A 61 -18.83 -5.75 9.00
N LEU A 62 -17.99 -5.51 7.99
CA LEU A 62 -16.98 -6.48 7.55
C LEU A 62 -15.78 -6.48 8.49
N GLU A 63 -15.29 -7.64 8.94
CA GLU A 63 -14.00 -7.69 9.63
C GLU A 63 -12.87 -7.45 8.61
N VAL A 64 -12.11 -6.37 8.78
CA VAL A 64 -11.09 -5.92 7.82
C VAL A 64 -9.77 -5.68 8.52
N VAL A 65 -8.69 -6.12 7.88
CA VAL A 65 -7.31 -5.76 8.22
C VAL A 65 -6.64 -5.20 6.97
N ALA A 66 -6.02 -4.02 7.08
CA ALA A 66 -5.13 -3.50 6.05
C ALA A 66 -3.68 -3.79 6.44
N VAL A 67 -2.87 -4.19 5.46
CA VAL A 67 -1.40 -4.28 5.62
C VAL A 67 -0.75 -3.36 4.61
N ASN A 68 0.33 -2.69 5.03
CA ASN A 68 1.05 -1.70 4.22
C ASN A 68 2.49 -2.14 3.97
N PRO A 69 2.74 -3.09 3.05
CA PRO A 69 4.10 -3.52 2.72
C PRO A 69 4.96 -2.36 2.21
N SER A 70 6.24 -2.42 2.58
CA SER A 70 7.29 -1.59 1.98
C SER A 70 7.68 -2.13 0.58
N VAL A 71 8.78 -1.62 0.05
CA VAL A 71 9.41 -2.14 -1.17
C VAL A 71 9.82 -3.59 -0.93
N ILE A 72 9.24 -4.51 -1.71
CA ILE A 72 9.57 -5.93 -1.66
C ILE A 72 10.74 -6.17 -2.61
N ILE A 73 11.77 -6.84 -2.12
CA ILE A 73 12.96 -7.24 -2.90
C ILE A 73 13.19 -8.72 -2.61
N GLY A 74 13.41 -9.53 -3.64
CA GLY A 74 13.60 -10.97 -3.51
C GLY A 74 13.90 -11.66 -4.84
N SER A 75 14.07 -12.98 -4.81
CA SER A 75 14.41 -13.76 -6.00
C SER A 75 13.28 -13.80 -7.04
N GLY A 76 13.65 -13.73 -8.32
CA GLY A 76 12.70 -13.81 -9.46
C GLY A 76 12.32 -12.45 -10.01
N PHE A 77 11.65 -12.42 -11.17
CA PHE A 77 11.25 -11.17 -11.85
C PHE A 77 12.40 -10.15 -12.03
N TRP A 78 13.60 -10.62 -12.38
CA TRP A 78 14.82 -9.79 -12.47
C TRP A 78 14.68 -8.60 -13.44
N GLU A 79 13.87 -8.76 -14.48
CA GLU A 79 13.62 -7.72 -15.49
C GLU A 79 12.39 -6.83 -15.18
N HIS A 80 11.71 -7.03 -14.05
CA HIS A 80 10.44 -6.38 -13.76
C HIS A 80 10.34 -5.83 -12.33
N GLY A 81 9.66 -4.69 -12.20
CA GLY A 81 9.37 -4.09 -10.90
C GLY A 81 10.63 -3.70 -10.11
N THR A 82 10.58 -3.88 -8.80
CA THR A 82 11.63 -3.48 -7.85
C THR A 82 12.90 -4.31 -7.98
N ASN A 83 12.82 -5.55 -8.48
CA ASN A 83 13.96 -6.43 -8.65
C ASN A 83 14.88 -6.02 -9.81
N GLY A 84 14.41 -5.15 -10.72
CA GLY A 84 15.28 -4.47 -11.71
C GLY A 84 16.40 -3.65 -11.07
N PHE A 85 16.31 -3.34 -9.78
CA PHE A 85 17.41 -2.79 -8.97
C PHE A 85 18.68 -3.66 -9.07
N PHE A 86 18.54 -5.00 -9.05
CA PHE A 86 19.70 -5.90 -9.15
C PHE A 86 20.43 -5.73 -10.50
N ASN A 87 19.72 -5.53 -11.60
CA ASN A 87 20.33 -5.28 -12.92
C ASN A 87 21.07 -3.93 -13.00
N GLN A 88 20.72 -2.95 -12.15
CA GLN A 88 21.38 -1.66 -12.09
C GLN A 88 22.70 -1.74 -11.30
N ILE A 89 22.75 -2.55 -10.24
CA ILE A 89 23.94 -2.67 -9.38
C ILE A 89 24.87 -3.81 -9.79
N TRP A 90 24.35 -4.87 -10.42
CA TRP A 90 25.09 -6.07 -10.83
C TRP A 90 25.66 -5.92 -12.25
N LYS A 91 26.24 -4.76 -12.57
CA LYS A 91 27.07 -4.60 -13.76
C LYS A 91 28.53 -4.66 -13.33
N ILE A 92 29.10 -5.86 -13.44
CA ILE A 92 30.55 -6.09 -13.44
C ILE A 92 31.00 -6.10 -14.89
#